data_AF-A0A965HEI9-F1
#
_entry.id   AF-A0A965HEI9-F1
#
_cell.length_a   1.000
_cell.length_b   1.000
_cell.length_c   1.000
_cell.angle_alpha   90.00
_cell.angle_beta   90.00
_cell.angle_gamma   90.00
#
_symmetry.space_group_name_H-M   'P 1'
#
loop_
_entity.id
_entity.type
_entity.pdbx_description
1 polymer ?
#
loop_
_entity_poly.entity_id
_entity_poly.type
_entity_poly.pdbx_seq_one_letter_code
_entity_poly.pdbx_strand_id
1 'polypeptide(L)'
;PDTPYNLYLGDMTYVEIQPTMVTQIESPVVLYNPMTQGIPDSWWNQYFGTTSGVSASVDSDGDGFSNAEEYALGTDPKSSASTFKVGEMTRNGNSLTIMWASVPGKIYQVQTVAELTSGVWQNAGSAVTAVAGTSSVTVPVSVDAPACFVRVILLP
;
A
#
# COMPACT_ATOMS: atom_id res chain seq x y z
N PRO A 1 11.29 11.00 17.67
CA PRO A 1 10.64 11.74 16.57
C PRO A 1 10.25 10.74 15.49
N ASP A 2 9.01 10.28 15.61
CA ASP A 2 8.40 9.20 14.83
C ASP A 2 8.03 9.68 13.43
N THR A 3 8.47 8.94 12.40
CA THR A 3 7.94 9.03 11.04
C THR A 3 6.98 7.86 10.80
N PRO A 4 5.75 8.09 10.31
CA PRO A 4 4.64 7.12 10.38
C PRO A 4 4.70 5.94 9.39
N TYR A 5 5.86 5.61 8.81
CA TYR A 5 6.01 4.48 7.87
C TYR A 5 7.21 3.57 8.16
N ASN A 6 7.71 3.57 9.39
CA ASN A 6 8.80 2.66 9.77
C ASN A 6 8.25 1.46 10.56
N LEU A 7 8.49 0.25 10.05
CA LEU A 7 8.44 -0.97 10.85
C LEU A 7 9.61 -0.93 11.83
N TYR A 8 9.32 -0.78 13.12
CA TYR A 8 10.32 -0.81 14.18
C TYR A 8 10.64 -2.26 14.59
N LEU A 9 11.89 -2.66 14.41
CA LEU A 9 12.51 -3.76 15.15
C LEU A 9 13.56 -3.13 16.07
N GLY A 10 13.19 -2.93 17.33
CA GLY A 10 14.14 -2.62 18.39
C GLY A 10 14.55 -3.89 19.11
N ASP A 11 15.72 -3.88 19.74
CA ASP A 11 16.11 -4.95 20.66
C ASP A 11 15.11 -5.00 21.83
N MET A 12 14.33 -6.09 21.92
CA MET A 12 13.60 -6.40 23.15
C MET A 12 14.59 -6.89 24.19
N THR A 13 14.95 -6.04 25.14
CA THR A 13 15.63 -6.48 26.36
C THR A 13 14.61 -7.07 27.31
N TYR A 14 14.51 -8.39 27.32
CA TYR A 14 13.81 -9.16 28.35
C TYR A 14 14.76 -9.34 29.55
N VAL A 15 14.39 -8.80 30.71
CA VAL A 15 15.08 -9.10 31.97
C VAL A 15 14.24 -10.13 32.73
N GLU A 16 14.74 -11.36 32.75
CA GLU A 16 14.15 -12.45 33.51
C GLU A 16 14.93 -12.66 34.80
N ILE A 17 14.27 -12.51 35.95
CA ILE A 17 14.82 -12.96 37.21
C ILE A 17 14.42 -14.43 37.35
N GLN A 18 15.32 -15.32 36.96
CA GLN A 18 15.09 -16.76 37.03
C GLN A 18 15.30 -17.32 38.44
N PRO A 19 14.48 -18.30 38.82
CA PRO A 19 15.03 -19.57 39.28
C PRO A 19 14.67 -20.67 38.28
N THR A 20 15.67 -21.02 37.47
CA THR A 20 15.87 -22.31 36.81
C THR A 20 14.83 -22.76 35.76
N MET A 21 15.30 -22.70 34.50
CA MET A 21 14.76 -23.22 33.22
C MET A 21 13.86 -22.25 32.43
N VAL A 22 14.51 -21.39 31.64
CA VAL A 22 13.89 -20.56 30.59
C VAL A 22 13.76 -21.38 29.32
N THR A 23 12.54 -21.57 28.85
CA THR A 23 12.30 -21.92 27.45
C THR A 23 12.29 -20.60 26.67
N GLN A 24 13.36 -20.35 25.91
CA GLN A 24 13.49 -19.15 25.09
C GLN A 24 12.47 -19.21 23.95
N ILE A 25 11.40 -18.42 24.02
CA ILE A 25 10.51 -18.21 22.88
C ILE A 25 11.18 -17.13 22.02
N GLU A 26 11.83 -17.55 20.94
CA GLU A 26 12.37 -16.61 19.96
C GLU A 26 11.23 -15.89 19.24
N SER A 27 11.33 -14.57 19.13
CA SER A 27 10.43 -13.79 18.27
C SER A 27 10.53 -14.29 16.83
N PRO A 28 9.44 -14.22 16.03
CA PRO A 28 9.53 -14.56 14.62
C PRO A 28 10.64 -13.72 13.99
N VAL A 29 11.66 -14.40 13.47
CA VAL A 29 12.76 -13.77 12.73
C VAL A 29 12.14 -13.00 11.58
N VAL A 30 12.16 -11.67 11.65
CA VAL A 30 11.85 -10.86 10.47
C VAL A 30 13.03 -11.03 9.53
N LEU A 31 12.82 -11.82 8.48
CA LEU A 31 13.78 -12.03 7.41
C LEU A 31 13.87 -10.76 6.56
N TYR A 32 14.58 -9.75 7.06
CA TYR A 32 15.08 -8.66 6.23
C TYR A 32 16.15 -9.24 5.33
N ASN A 33 15.76 -9.63 4.12
CA ASN A 33 16.70 -10.06 3.11
C ASN A 33 17.15 -8.81 2.32
N PRO A 34 18.39 -8.31 2.51
CA PRO A 34 18.87 -7.12 1.81
C PRO A 34 18.95 -7.32 0.29
N MET A 35 18.96 -8.57 -0.20
CA MET A 35 18.89 -8.86 -1.63
C MET A 35 17.49 -8.60 -2.19
N THR A 36 16.44 -8.79 -1.39
CA THR A 36 15.05 -8.62 -1.82
C THR A 36 14.39 -7.36 -1.28
N GLN A 37 15.13 -6.57 -0.50
CA GLN A 37 14.76 -5.24 -0.01
C GLN A 37 13.39 -5.21 0.68
N GLY A 38 13.04 -6.30 1.37
CA GLY A 38 11.78 -6.44 2.11
C GLY A 38 10.64 -7.09 1.34
N ILE A 39 10.83 -7.43 0.06
CA ILE A 39 9.87 -8.24 -0.72
C ILE A 39 10.19 -9.74 -0.52
N PRO A 40 9.21 -10.63 -0.33
CA PRO A 40 9.46 -12.06 -0.16
C PRO A 40 10.11 -12.72 -1.38
N ASP A 41 11.07 -13.63 -1.15
CA ASP A 41 11.71 -14.44 -2.20
C ASP A 41 10.68 -15.19 -3.08
N SER A 42 9.55 -15.60 -2.52
CA SER A 42 8.46 -16.25 -3.26
C SER A 42 7.88 -15.33 -4.34
N TRP A 43 7.71 -14.05 -4.06
CA TRP A 43 7.21 -13.06 -5.02
C TRP A 43 8.23 -12.83 -6.14
N TRP A 44 9.51 -12.68 -5.79
CA TRP A 44 10.57 -12.56 -6.79
C TRP A 44 10.66 -13.79 -7.71
N ASN A 45 10.61 -14.99 -7.13
CA ASN A 45 10.62 -16.22 -7.91
C ASN A 45 9.36 -16.39 -8.76
N GLN A 46 8.20 -15.92 -8.28
CA GLN A 46 6.95 -15.97 -9.04
C GLN A 46 7.04 -15.15 -10.34
N TYR A 47 7.52 -13.90 -10.27
CA TYR A 47 7.50 -12.99 -11.42
C TYR A 47 8.80 -12.99 -12.24
N PHE A 48 9.95 -13.17 -11.60
CA PHE A 48 11.26 -13.06 -12.25
C PHE A 48 11.99 -14.41 -12.34
N GLY A 49 11.53 -15.44 -11.63
CA GLY A 49 12.20 -16.74 -11.56
C GLY A 49 13.56 -16.71 -10.86
N THR A 50 13.91 -15.59 -10.21
CA THR A 50 15.20 -15.37 -9.55
C THR A 50 15.08 -14.29 -8.48
N THR A 51 15.91 -14.39 -7.44
CA THR A 51 16.14 -13.32 -6.44
C THR A 51 17.42 -12.53 -6.72
N SER A 52 18.15 -12.88 -7.78
CA SER A 52 19.42 -12.24 -8.16
C SER A 52 19.22 -11.27 -9.32
N GLY A 53 19.80 -10.07 -9.20
CA GLY A 53 19.74 -9.03 -10.25
C GLY A 53 18.40 -8.31 -10.36
N VAL A 54 17.49 -8.56 -9.41
CA VAL A 54 16.22 -7.86 -9.24
C VAL A 54 16.34 -6.82 -8.13
N SER A 55 15.54 -5.75 -8.21
CA SER A 55 15.59 -4.65 -7.24
C SER A 55 14.19 -4.12 -7.00
N ALA A 56 13.81 -3.94 -5.74
CA ALA A 56 12.53 -3.39 -5.32
C ALA A 56 12.34 -1.95 -5.80
N SER A 57 13.42 -1.20 -6.02
CA SER A 57 13.36 0.20 -6.48
C SER A 57 13.31 0.37 -8.00
N VAL A 58 13.31 -0.71 -8.77
CA VAL A 58 13.29 -0.68 -10.23
C VAL A 58 11.86 -0.87 -10.73
N ASP A 59 11.47 -0.03 -11.69
CA ASP A 59 10.32 -0.24 -12.54
C ASP A 59 10.72 -1.21 -13.66
N SER A 60 10.24 -2.45 -13.57
CA SER A 60 10.74 -3.56 -14.39
C SER A 60 10.00 -3.76 -15.71
N ASP A 61 8.85 -3.14 -15.88
CA ASP A 61 8.01 -3.23 -17.07
C ASP A 61 7.67 -1.87 -17.70
N GLY A 62 8.09 -0.78 -17.06
CA GLY A 62 8.08 0.58 -17.58
C GLY A 62 6.75 1.31 -17.39
N ASP A 63 5.93 0.92 -16.41
CA ASP A 63 4.61 1.49 -16.17
C ASP A 63 4.60 2.68 -15.20
N GLY A 64 5.76 3.00 -14.62
CA GLY A 64 5.97 4.07 -13.66
C GLY A 64 5.87 3.66 -12.20
N PHE A 65 5.61 2.39 -11.89
CA PHE A 65 5.65 1.82 -10.54
C PHE A 65 6.92 0.98 -10.35
N SER A 66 7.57 1.14 -9.20
CA SER A 66 8.65 0.26 -8.80
C SER A 66 8.12 -1.10 -8.34
N ASN A 67 8.94 -2.15 -8.45
CA ASN A 67 8.61 -3.49 -7.97
C ASN A 67 8.10 -3.51 -6.50
N ALA A 68 8.58 -2.60 -5.65
CA ALA A 68 8.09 -2.43 -4.27
C ALA A 68 6.66 -1.91 -4.20
N GLU A 69 6.35 -0.89 -5.01
CA GLU A 69 5.01 -0.34 -5.11
C GLU A 69 4.06 -1.38 -5.70
N GLU A 70 4.50 -2.11 -6.71
CA GLU A 70 3.73 -3.19 -7.31
C GLU A 70 3.48 -4.35 -6.36
N TYR A 71 4.47 -4.75 -5.56
CA TYR A 71 4.27 -5.71 -4.47
C TYR A 71 3.23 -5.23 -3.46
N ALA A 72 3.28 -3.94 -3.08
CA ALA A 72 2.33 -3.36 -2.14
C ALA A 72 0.91 -3.29 -2.73
N LEU A 73 0.80 -2.94 -4.01
CA LEU A 73 -0.43 -2.81 -4.78
C LEU A 73 -1.00 -4.15 -5.27
N GLY A 74 -0.20 -5.21 -5.20
CA GLY A 74 -0.50 -6.55 -5.74
C GLY A 74 -0.68 -6.57 -7.26
N THR A 75 0.07 -5.73 -7.97
CA THR A 75 0.15 -5.74 -9.43
C THR A 75 1.24 -6.69 -9.92
N ASP A 76 1.35 -6.85 -11.24
CA ASP A 76 2.31 -7.76 -11.88
C ASP A 76 3.48 -6.94 -12.43
N PRO A 77 4.69 -7.06 -11.85
CA PRO A 77 5.86 -6.27 -12.24
C PRO A 77 6.48 -6.63 -13.58
N LYS A 78 5.84 -7.54 -14.30
CA LYS A 78 6.20 -7.91 -15.67
C LYS A 78 5.13 -7.53 -16.68
N SER A 79 4.09 -6.82 -16.26
CA SER A 79 3.01 -6.40 -17.13
C SER A 79 2.62 -4.96 -16.86
N SER A 80 3.06 -4.06 -17.74
CA SER A 80 2.68 -2.64 -17.69
C SER A 80 1.19 -2.36 -17.93
N ALA A 81 0.40 -3.40 -18.16
CA ALA A 81 -1.06 -3.35 -18.15
C ALA A 81 -1.65 -3.57 -16.75
N SER A 82 -0.96 -4.32 -15.89
CA SER A 82 -1.31 -4.59 -14.50
C SER A 82 -0.90 -3.40 -13.64
N THR A 83 -1.76 -2.38 -13.61
CA THR A 83 -1.45 -1.10 -12.96
C THR A 83 -2.54 -0.76 -11.97
N PHE A 84 -2.22 -0.03 -10.90
CA PHE A 84 -3.25 0.54 -10.05
C PHE A 84 -3.94 1.68 -10.79
N LYS A 85 -5.17 1.44 -11.26
CA LYS A 85 -5.98 2.42 -11.94
C LYS A 85 -7.32 2.60 -11.24
N VAL A 86 -7.70 3.87 -11.08
CA VAL A 86 -9.09 4.23 -10.85
C VAL A 86 -9.82 3.93 -12.16
N GLY A 87 -10.81 3.04 -12.08
CA GLY A 87 -11.56 2.56 -13.24
C GLY A 87 -12.64 3.56 -13.66
N GLU A 88 -13.66 3.71 -12.81
CA GLU A 88 -14.79 4.61 -13.09
C GLU A 88 -14.93 5.64 -11.97
N MET A 89 -15.28 6.86 -12.36
CA MET A 89 -15.69 7.94 -11.45
C MET A 89 -16.98 8.55 -11.95
N THR A 90 -18.01 8.54 -11.11
CA THR A 90 -19.33 9.10 -11.44
C THR A 90 -19.74 10.11 -10.39
N ARG A 91 -20.01 11.34 -10.80
CA ARG A 91 -20.51 12.40 -9.93
C ARG A 91 -22.04 12.47 -9.98
N ASN A 92 -22.67 12.53 -8.82
CA ASN A 92 -24.10 12.79 -8.67
C ASN A 92 -24.30 13.90 -7.62
N GLY A 93 -24.48 15.14 -8.09
CA GLY A 93 -24.57 16.33 -7.24
C GLY A 93 -23.36 16.50 -6.33
N ASN A 94 -23.61 16.43 -5.02
CA ASN A 94 -22.63 16.56 -3.95
C ASN A 94 -21.91 15.25 -3.60
N SER A 95 -22.08 14.20 -4.40
CA SER A 95 -21.45 12.89 -4.17
C SER A 95 -20.63 12.45 -5.39
N LEU A 96 -19.49 11.82 -5.13
CA LEU A 96 -18.64 11.21 -6.14
C LEU A 96 -18.47 9.73 -5.79
N THR A 97 -18.93 8.85 -6.69
CA THR A 97 -18.67 7.42 -6.61
C THR A 97 -17.42 7.10 -7.39
N ILE A 98 -16.47 6.44 -6.76
CA ILE A 98 -15.17 6.06 -7.31
C ILE A 98 -15.09 4.54 -7.28
N MET A 99 -14.60 3.94 -8.35
CA MET A 99 -14.34 2.51 -8.46
C MET A 99 -12.90 2.28 -8.90
N TRP A 100 -12.18 1.37 -8.25
CA TRP A 100 -10.77 1.08 -8.54
C TRP A 100 -10.48 -0.42 -8.42
N ALA A 101 -9.43 -0.87 -9.12
CA ALA A 101 -8.88 -2.20 -8.95
C ALA A 101 -8.27 -2.33 -7.55
N SER A 102 -8.61 -3.38 -6.82
CA SER A 102 -8.21 -3.57 -5.43
C SER A 102 -7.78 -4.99 -5.14
N VAL A 103 -6.95 -5.19 -4.12
CA VAL A 103 -6.51 -6.51 -3.67
C VAL A 103 -7.26 -6.88 -2.39
N PRO A 104 -7.95 -8.03 -2.34
CA PRO A 104 -8.64 -8.48 -1.12
C PRO A 104 -7.74 -8.46 0.12
N GLY A 105 -8.27 -7.97 1.24
CA GLY A 105 -7.56 -7.83 2.51
C GLY A 105 -6.76 -6.54 2.66
N LYS A 106 -6.54 -5.77 1.58
CA LYS A 106 -5.93 -4.43 1.66
C LYS A 106 -6.95 -3.38 2.04
N ILE A 107 -6.48 -2.31 2.69
CA ILE A 107 -7.32 -1.19 3.12
C ILE A 107 -6.98 0.04 2.29
N TYR A 108 -7.99 0.69 1.73
CA TYR A 108 -7.84 1.87 0.88
C TYR A 108 -8.55 3.07 1.49
N GLN A 109 -8.00 4.27 1.32
CA GLN A 109 -8.63 5.53 1.72
C GLN A 109 -8.74 6.46 0.53
N VAL A 110 -9.93 6.98 0.28
CA VAL A 110 -10.12 8.06 -0.67
C VAL A 110 -9.76 9.38 0.01
N GLN A 111 -9.00 10.21 -0.71
CA GLN A 111 -8.69 11.56 -0.29
C GLN A 111 -9.09 12.56 -1.36
N THR A 112 -9.49 13.75 -0.91
CA THR A 112 -9.88 14.86 -1.78
C THR A 112 -9.09 16.11 -1.45
N VAL A 113 -8.87 16.95 -2.45
CA VAL A 113 -8.30 18.29 -2.28
C VAL A 113 -8.98 19.26 -3.26
N ALA A 114 -9.20 20.51 -2.83
CA ALA A 114 -9.82 21.52 -3.69
C ALA A 114 -8.83 22.09 -4.72
N GLU A 115 -7.54 22.17 -4.38
CA GLU A 115 -6.48 22.75 -5.21
C GLU A 115 -5.21 21.89 -5.14
N LEU A 116 -4.65 21.47 -6.28
CA LEU A 116 -3.49 20.57 -6.32
C LEU A 116 -2.20 21.18 -5.78
N THR A 117 -2.03 22.49 -5.91
CA THR A 117 -0.75 23.18 -5.66
C THR A 117 -0.59 23.67 -4.22
N SER A 118 -1.70 24.02 -3.56
CA SER A 118 -1.70 24.62 -2.21
C SER A 118 -2.66 23.93 -1.23
N GLY A 119 -3.49 23.01 -1.71
CA GLY A 119 -4.44 22.31 -0.87
C GLY A 119 -3.81 21.17 -0.08
N VAL A 120 -4.42 20.85 1.06
CA VAL A 120 -4.07 19.69 1.88
C VAL A 120 -5.05 18.56 1.55
N TRP A 121 -4.54 17.39 1.19
CA TRP A 121 -5.36 16.20 0.98
C TRP A 121 -6.05 15.81 2.29
N GLN A 122 -7.38 15.66 2.23
CA GLN A 122 -8.21 15.27 3.36
C GLN A 122 -8.88 13.92 3.07
N ASN A 123 -9.03 13.09 4.08
CA ASN A 123 -9.78 11.84 3.97
C ASN A 123 -11.25 12.15 3.65
N ALA A 124 -11.78 11.53 2.60
CA ALA A 124 -13.17 11.64 2.20
C ALA A 124 -13.86 10.29 2.49
N GLY A 125 -14.76 10.29 3.47
CA GLY A 125 -15.38 9.06 3.96
C GLY A 125 -14.43 8.15 4.76
N SER A 126 -14.92 6.96 5.09
CA SER A 126 -14.16 5.93 5.82
C SER A 126 -13.28 5.09 4.89
N ALA A 127 -12.22 4.50 5.47
CA ALA A 127 -11.39 3.55 4.76
C ALA A 127 -12.18 2.29 4.35
N VAL A 128 -11.85 1.73 3.20
CA VAL A 128 -12.50 0.57 2.59
C VAL A 128 -11.57 -0.62 2.68
N THR A 129 -12.00 -1.67 3.37
CA THR A 129 -11.32 -2.98 3.31
C THR A 129 -11.79 -3.70 2.05
N ALA A 130 -10.88 -3.96 1.12
CA ALA A 130 -11.20 -4.63 -0.12
C ALA A 130 -11.55 -6.10 0.15
N VAL A 131 -12.65 -6.55 -0.45
CA VAL A 131 -13.13 -7.94 -0.36
C VAL A 131 -13.00 -8.69 -1.69
N ALA A 132 -12.74 -7.97 -2.77
CA ALA A 132 -12.67 -8.49 -4.13
C ALA A 132 -11.61 -7.73 -4.96
N GLY A 133 -11.45 -8.14 -6.22
CA GLY A 133 -10.57 -7.49 -7.21
C GLY A 133 -10.93 -6.04 -7.57
N THR A 134 -12.06 -5.54 -7.07
CA THR A 134 -12.54 -4.19 -7.31
C THR A 134 -13.24 -3.67 -6.07
N SER A 135 -12.98 -2.42 -5.73
CA SER A 135 -13.62 -1.71 -4.63
C SER A 135 -14.31 -0.46 -5.16
N SER A 136 -15.39 -0.05 -4.48
CA SER A 136 -16.09 1.19 -4.78
C SER A 136 -16.48 1.92 -3.51
N VAL A 137 -16.42 3.24 -3.54
CA VAL A 137 -16.91 4.10 -2.46
C VAL A 137 -17.56 5.35 -3.01
N THR A 138 -18.60 5.83 -2.32
CA THR A 138 -19.20 7.14 -2.57
C THR A 138 -18.76 8.11 -1.48
N VAL A 139 -18.14 9.21 -1.89
CA VAL A 139 -17.64 10.24 -0.99
C VAL A 139 -18.35 11.58 -1.23
N PRO A 140 -18.54 12.40 -0.17
CA PRO A 140 -19.04 13.75 -0.36
C PRO A 140 -18.00 14.61 -1.08
N VAL A 141 -18.45 15.44 -2.00
CA VAL A 141 -17.63 16.44 -2.70
C VAL A 141 -18.32 17.80 -2.70
N SER A 142 -17.55 18.86 -2.48
CA SER A 142 -18.08 20.22 -2.54
C SER A 142 -18.58 20.56 -3.95
N VAL A 143 -19.74 21.20 -4.04
CA VAL A 143 -20.26 21.79 -5.28
C VAL A 143 -19.85 23.25 -5.45
N ASP A 144 -19.38 23.87 -4.37
CA ASP A 144 -18.98 25.29 -4.35
C ASP A 144 -17.51 25.47 -4.72
N ALA A 145 -16.72 24.39 -4.67
CA ALA A 145 -15.34 24.41 -5.13
C ALA A 145 -15.30 24.29 -6.67
N PRO A 146 -14.55 25.16 -7.37
CA PRO A 146 -14.45 25.12 -8.84
C PRO A 146 -13.82 23.82 -9.35
N ALA A 147 -13.04 23.13 -8.52
CA ALA A 147 -12.50 21.81 -8.77
C ALA A 147 -12.48 20.96 -7.48
N CYS A 148 -12.48 19.64 -7.66
CA CYS A 148 -12.21 18.67 -6.61
C CYS A 148 -11.33 17.59 -7.21
N PHE A 149 -10.12 17.45 -6.69
CA PHE A 149 -9.17 16.42 -7.09
C PHE A 149 -9.22 15.27 -6.11
N VAL A 150 -9.07 14.07 -6.63
CA VAL A 150 -9.28 12.83 -5.87
C VAL A 150 -8.11 11.90 -6.09
N ARG A 151 -7.70 11.23 -5.02
CA ARG A 151 -6.77 10.10 -5.08
C ARG A 151 -7.25 8.99 -4.16
N VAL A 152 -6.87 7.77 -4.51
CA VAL A 152 -7.02 6.60 -3.65
C VAL A 152 -5.64 6.25 -3.13
N ILE A 153 -5.49 6.13 -1.82
CA ILE A 153 -4.25 5.67 -1.20
C ILE A 153 -4.44 4.30 -0.57
N LEU A 154 -3.39 3.49 -0.62
CA LEU A 154 -3.30 2.24 0.15
C LEU A 154 -2.86 2.59 1.58
N LEU A 155 -3.56 2.04 2.58
CA LEU A 155 -3.17 2.15 3.99
C LEU A 155 -2.28 0.95 4.40
N PRO A 156 -1.43 1.11 5.43
CA PRO A 156 -0.60 0.04 5.98
C PRO A 156 -1.40 -1.17 6.47
#